data_AF-A0A7Y2CN19-F1
#
_entry.id   AF-A0A7Y2CN19-F1
#
_cell.length_a   1.000
_cell.length_b   1.000
_cell.length_c   1.000
_cell.angle_alpha   90.00
_cell.angle_beta   90.00
_cell.angle_gamma   90.00
#
_symmetry.space_group_name_H-M   'P 1'
#
loop_
_entity.id
_entity.type
_entity.pdbx_description
1 polymer ?
#
loop_
_entity_poly.entity_id
_entity_poly.type
_entity_poly.pdbx_seq_one_letter_code
_entity_poly.pdbx_strand_id
1 'polypeptide(L)'
;MRPGATHPGTRCPGRWRPAVAVLAAVVAFSVVAAGCGPSREMLLAGPLPDLNDREPIPEPPAAQPNQYYDFVDRSVFRQIHSWFDLPRHGRWIIGVPKQANNVDAYDEVPNSSWFTNRGERLTLAQAVRGPDTVDGPDSTQPWR
;
A
#
# COMPACT_ATOMS: atom_id res chain seq x y z
N MET A 1 -3.47 -82.50 7.08
CA MET A 1 -4.33 -81.30 6.95
C MET A 1 -3.46 -80.08 7.27
N ARG A 2 -3.24 -79.18 6.30
CA ARG A 2 -2.39 -78.00 6.45
C ARG A 2 -3.21 -76.82 7.02
N PRO A 3 -2.69 -76.05 7.98
CA PRO A 3 -3.34 -74.82 8.45
C PRO A 3 -3.20 -73.71 7.42
N GLY A 4 -4.30 -72.96 7.22
CA GLY A 4 -4.39 -71.85 6.28
C GLY A 4 -3.56 -70.65 6.71
N ALA A 5 -2.80 -70.10 5.75
CA ALA A 5 -2.04 -68.88 5.92
C ALA A 5 -2.95 -67.65 5.83
N THR A 6 -2.94 -66.82 6.87
CA THR A 6 -3.52 -65.48 6.87
C THR A 6 -2.60 -64.52 6.13
N HIS A 7 -3.09 -63.88 5.06
CA HIS A 7 -2.38 -62.81 4.35
C HIS A 7 -2.35 -61.53 5.21
N PRO A 8 -1.17 -60.91 5.44
CA PRO A 8 -1.09 -59.58 6.02
C PRO A 8 -1.40 -58.53 4.93
N GLY A 9 -2.52 -57.83 5.09
CA GLY A 9 -2.86 -56.66 4.27
C GLY A 9 -1.87 -55.52 4.53
N THR A 10 -0.90 -55.35 3.64
CA THR A 10 -0.01 -54.19 3.62
C THR A 10 -0.81 -52.95 3.25
N ARG A 11 -1.10 -52.09 4.23
CA ARG A 11 -1.56 -50.72 3.96
C ARG A 11 -0.42 -49.96 3.31
N CYS A 12 -0.55 -49.63 2.02
CA CYS A 12 0.38 -48.72 1.35
C CYS A 12 0.41 -47.38 2.12
N PRO A 13 1.55 -46.94 2.69
CA PRO A 13 1.65 -45.61 3.24
C PRO A 13 1.47 -44.59 2.11
N GLY A 14 0.46 -43.73 2.25
CA GLY A 14 0.03 -42.80 1.22
C GLY A 14 1.17 -41.94 0.68
N ARG A 15 1.56 -42.21 -0.57
CA ARG A 15 2.53 -41.48 -1.41
C ARG A 15 2.26 -39.97 -1.54
N TRP A 16 1.13 -39.50 -1.02
CA TRP A 16 0.64 -38.13 -1.10
C TRP A 16 1.19 -37.21 0.01
N ARG A 17 1.65 -37.75 1.14
CA ARG A 17 2.17 -36.94 2.28
C ARG A 17 3.40 -36.09 1.94
N PRO A 18 4.43 -36.60 1.23
CA PRO A 18 5.59 -35.76 0.89
C PRO A 18 5.24 -34.71 -0.18
N ALA A 19 4.37 -35.05 -1.14
CA ALA A 19 3.96 -34.12 -2.20
C ALA A 19 3.18 -32.92 -1.65
N VAL A 20 2.28 -33.15 -0.69
CA VAL A 20 1.52 -32.08 -0.02
C VAL A 20 2.43 -31.18 0.81
N ALA A 21 3.42 -31.75 1.50
CA ALA A 21 4.38 -30.97 2.30
C ALA A 21 5.28 -30.07 1.43
N VAL A 22 5.75 -30.59 0.28
CA VAL A 22 6.57 -29.81 -0.67
C VAL A 22 5.74 -28.68 -1.29
N LEU A 23 4.49 -28.95 -1.69
CA LEU A 23 3.62 -27.91 -2.25
C LEU A 23 3.35 -26.80 -1.23
N ALA A 24 3.07 -27.16 0.03
CA ALA A 24 2.86 -26.18 1.10
C ALA A 24 4.10 -25.32 1.37
N ALA A 25 5.29 -25.93 1.34
CA ALA A 25 6.56 -25.21 1.50
C ALA A 25 6.84 -24.25 0.34
N VAL A 26 6.57 -24.66 -0.91
CA VAL A 26 6.72 -23.79 -2.09
C VAL A 26 5.74 -22.62 -2.03
N VAL A 27 4.49 -22.86 -1.67
CA VAL A 27 3.49 -21.79 -1.51
C VAL A 27 3.90 -20.83 -0.41
N ALA A 28 4.31 -21.33 0.76
CA ALA A 28 4.76 -20.49 1.87
C ALA A 28 5.99 -19.64 1.48
N PHE A 29 6.98 -20.23 0.82
CA PHE A 29 8.17 -19.51 0.36
C PHE A 29 7.84 -18.43 -0.68
N SER A 30 6.93 -18.75 -1.61
CA SER A 30 6.48 -17.81 -2.65
C SER A 30 5.76 -16.60 -2.06
N VAL A 31 4.94 -16.81 -1.04
CA VAL A 31 4.21 -15.73 -0.33
C VAL A 31 5.19 -14.82 0.42
N VAL A 32 6.21 -15.38 1.08
CA VAL A 32 7.23 -14.58 1.78
C VAL A 32 8.10 -13.81 0.80
N ALA A 33 8.53 -14.43 -0.31
CA ALA A 33 9.37 -13.80 -1.32
C ALA A 33 8.67 -12.63 -2.04
N ALA A 34 7.35 -12.68 -2.21
CA ALA A 34 6.58 -11.60 -2.82
C ALA A 34 6.46 -10.35 -1.92
N GLY A 35 6.70 -10.46 -0.61
CA GLY A 35 6.53 -9.36 0.36
C GLY A 35 7.76 -8.46 0.56
N CYS A 36 8.94 -8.86 0.08
CA CYS A 36 10.22 -8.17 0.36
C CYS A 36 10.69 -7.22 -0.76
N GLY A 37 9.85 -6.88 -1.73
CA GLY A 37 10.21 -5.93 -2.79
C GLY A 37 10.01 -4.46 -2.35
N PRO A 38 10.81 -3.51 -2.87
CA PRO A 38 10.51 -2.08 -2.73
C PRO A 38 9.12 -1.76 -3.30
N SER A 39 8.41 -0.81 -2.70
CA SER A 39 7.12 -0.36 -3.21
C SER A 39 7.27 0.12 -4.66
N ARG A 40 6.41 -0.35 -5.57
CA ARG A 40 6.46 0.01 -7.00
C ARG A 40 6.39 1.51 -7.25
N GLU A 41 5.78 2.26 -6.32
CA GLU A 41 5.62 3.71 -6.40
C GLU A 41 6.96 4.45 -6.35
N MET A 42 7.89 4.02 -5.50
CA MET A 42 9.25 4.57 -5.41
C MET A 42 10.08 4.39 -6.68
N LEU A 43 9.71 3.44 -7.55
CA LEU A 43 10.48 3.11 -8.76
C LEU A 43 9.94 3.78 -10.02
N LEU A 44 8.70 4.25 -10.03
CA LEU A 44 8.03 4.72 -11.26
C LEU A 44 7.66 6.21 -11.26
N ALA A 45 7.42 6.81 -10.10
CA ALA A 45 7.03 8.21 -10.00
C ALA A 45 8.21 9.01 -9.44
N GLY A 46 8.89 9.81 -10.26
CA GLY A 46 9.83 10.81 -9.75
C GLY A 46 9.10 11.89 -8.93
N PRO A 47 9.80 12.98 -8.56
CA PRO A 47 9.15 14.13 -7.94
C PRO A 47 7.98 14.61 -8.79
N LEU A 48 6.84 14.88 -8.16
CA LEU A 48 5.70 15.43 -8.87
C LEU A 48 6.01 16.86 -9.35
N PRO A 49 5.59 17.23 -10.57
CA PRO A 49 5.70 18.61 -11.04
C PRO A 49 4.86 19.55 -10.18
N ASP A 50 5.25 20.82 -10.14
CA ASP A 50 4.52 21.85 -9.40
C ASP A 50 3.09 21.98 -9.93
N LEU A 51 2.11 22.04 -9.01
CA LEU A 51 0.71 22.16 -9.39
C LEU A 51 0.40 23.59 -9.81
N ASN A 52 -0.05 23.78 -11.06
CA ASN A 52 -0.53 25.08 -11.54
C ASN A 52 -1.96 25.35 -11.04
N ASP A 53 -2.07 25.69 -9.75
CA ASP A 53 -3.34 26.03 -9.08
C ASP A 53 -3.79 27.49 -9.35
N ARG A 54 -3.47 28.00 -10.55
CA ARG A 54 -3.87 29.34 -11.03
C ARG A 54 -4.71 29.26 -12.30
N GLU A 55 -4.95 28.05 -12.80
CA GLU A 55 -5.79 27.85 -13.97
C GLU A 55 -7.26 28.08 -13.61
N PRO A 56 -7.99 28.87 -14.40
CA PRO A 56 -9.41 29.07 -14.15
C PRO A 56 -10.16 27.75 -14.40
N ILE A 57 -10.81 27.25 -13.36
CA ILE A 57 -11.72 26.11 -13.43
C ILE A 57 -13.13 26.67 -13.65
N PRO A 58 -13.92 26.12 -14.60
CA PRO A 58 -15.30 26.56 -14.78
C PRO A 58 -16.08 26.37 -13.47
N GLU A 59 -16.86 27.39 -13.10
CA GLU A 59 -17.69 27.31 -11.90
C GLU A 59 -18.69 26.14 -12.05
N PRO A 60 -18.79 25.26 -11.04
CA PRO A 60 -19.78 24.20 -11.08
C PRO A 60 -21.20 24.80 -11.11
N PRO A 61 -22.18 24.10 -11.72
CA PRO A 61 -23.56 24.58 -11.73
C PRO A 61 -24.07 24.72 -10.29
N ALA A 62 -24.79 25.82 -10.02
CA ALA A 62 -25.40 26.06 -8.73
C ALA A 62 -26.42 24.95 -8.41
N ALA A 63 -26.16 24.18 -7.36
CA ALA A 63 -27.08 23.19 -6.81
C ALA A 63 -27.74 23.76 -5.54
N GLN A 64 -29.04 23.53 -5.36
CA GLN A 64 -29.68 23.83 -4.07
C GLN A 64 -29.32 22.72 -3.08
N PRO A 65 -28.60 23.03 -1.98
CA PRO A 65 -28.23 22.02 -1.01
C PRO A 65 -29.47 21.53 -0.26
N ASN A 66 -29.68 20.21 -0.24
CA ASN A 66 -30.71 19.61 0.59
C ASN A 66 -30.08 19.23 1.95
N GLN A 67 -30.18 20.15 2.91
CA GLN A 67 -29.58 19.99 4.23
C GLN A 67 -30.06 18.71 4.96
N TYR A 68 -31.32 18.32 4.78
CA TYR A 68 -31.85 17.10 5.41
C TYR A 68 -31.24 15.85 4.81
N TYR A 69 -31.17 15.79 3.47
CA TYR A 69 -30.50 14.70 2.78
C TYR A 69 -29.01 14.63 3.16
N ASP A 70 -28.31 15.77 3.15
CA ASP A 70 -26.89 15.83 3.51
C ASP A 70 -26.64 15.37 4.95
N PHE A 71 -27.54 15.70 5.88
CA PHE A 71 -27.47 15.23 7.25
C PHE A 71 -27.60 13.71 7.34
N VAL A 72 -28.60 13.13 6.68
CA VAL A 72 -28.83 11.68 6.69
C VAL A 72 -27.69 10.95 5.95
N ASP A 73 -27.24 11.45 4.81
CA ASP A 73 -26.14 10.89 4.05
C ASP A 73 -24.84 10.86 4.86
N ARG A 74 -24.45 11.99 5.44
CA ARG A 74 -23.19 12.08 6.20
C ARG A 74 -23.23 11.33 7.53
N SER A 75 -24.40 11.25 8.18
CA SER A 75 -24.53 10.64 9.50
C SER A 75 -24.84 9.16 9.44
N VAL A 76 -25.56 8.69 8.42
CA VAL A 76 -26.04 7.30 8.34
C VAL A 76 -25.39 6.59 7.16
N PHE A 77 -25.69 7.02 5.92
CA PHE A 77 -25.31 6.25 4.73
C PHE A 77 -23.80 6.17 4.57
N ARG A 78 -23.06 7.26 4.76
CA ARG A 78 -21.60 7.25 4.63
C ARG A 78 -20.90 6.34 5.65
N GLN A 79 -21.44 6.22 6.87
CA GLN A 79 -20.91 5.30 7.87
C GLN A 79 -21.13 3.84 7.45
N ILE A 80 -22.34 3.53 6.97
CA ILE A 80 -22.68 2.20 6.43
C ILE A 80 -21.77 1.87 5.23
N HIS A 81 -21.63 2.78 4.28
CA HIS A 81 -20.73 2.60 3.13
C HIS A 81 -19.28 2.34 3.55
N SER A 82 -18.77 3.08 4.55
CA SER A 82 -17.41 2.84 5.05
C SER A 82 -17.25 1.49 5.75
N TRP A 83 -18.31 0.97 6.39
CA TRP A 83 -18.29 -0.37 6.98
C TRP A 83 -18.26 -1.46 5.90
N PHE A 84 -18.94 -1.24 4.78
CA PHE A 84 -18.99 -2.19 3.65
C PHE A 84 -17.95 -1.92 2.55
N ASP A 85 -16.94 -1.08 2.81
CA ASP A 85 -15.78 -0.90 1.91
C ASP A 85 -14.82 -2.11 2.02
N LEU A 86 -15.24 -3.24 1.42
CA LEU A 86 -14.48 -4.48 1.40
C LEU A 86 -13.05 -4.31 0.85
N PRO A 87 -12.81 -3.52 -0.22
CA PRO A 87 -11.45 -3.25 -0.69
C PRO A 87 -10.57 -2.58 0.38
N ARG A 88 -11.10 -1.64 1.16
CA ARG A 88 -10.35 -1.00 2.26
C ARG A 88 -9.99 -1.99 3.36
N HIS A 89 -10.95 -2.81 3.78
CA HIS A 89 -10.70 -3.83 4.80
C HIS A 89 -9.71 -4.89 4.31
N GLY A 90 -9.84 -5.33 3.06
CA GLY A 90 -8.90 -6.25 2.42
C GLY A 90 -7.47 -5.70 2.42
N ARG A 91 -7.30 -4.43 1.99
CA ARG A 91 -6.01 -3.71 2.02
C ARG A 91 -5.40 -3.65 3.42
N TRP A 92 -6.22 -3.37 4.45
CA TRP A 92 -5.75 -3.34 5.83
C TRP A 92 -5.31 -4.72 6.33
N ILE A 93 -6.08 -5.78 6.04
CA ILE A 93 -5.76 -7.16 6.43
C ILE A 93 -4.44 -7.63 5.80
N ILE A 94 -4.18 -7.28 4.53
CA ILE A 94 -2.94 -7.66 3.84
C ILE A 94 -1.76 -6.70 4.12
N GLY A 95 -1.94 -5.69 4.96
CA GLY A 95 -0.89 -4.73 5.31
C GLY A 95 -0.50 -3.76 4.18
N VAL A 96 -1.38 -3.54 3.20
CA VAL A 96 -1.13 -2.63 2.06
C VAL A 96 -2.16 -1.51 2.08
N PRO A 97 -2.03 -0.51 2.98
CA PRO A 97 -2.95 0.61 3.04
C PRO A 97 -2.92 1.41 1.74
N LYS A 98 -4.03 2.09 1.43
CA LYS A 98 -4.08 3.00 0.27
C LYS A 98 -3.25 4.25 0.59
N GLN A 99 -2.29 4.57 -0.27
CA GLN A 99 -1.51 5.80 -0.16
C GLN A 99 -2.32 7.04 -0.56
N ALA A 100 -1.85 8.21 -0.15
CA ALA A 100 -2.43 9.47 -0.58
C ALA A 100 -2.26 9.63 -2.09
N ASN A 101 -3.31 10.12 -2.77
CA ASN A 101 -3.26 10.29 -4.23
C ASN A 101 -2.45 11.53 -4.67
N ASN A 102 -2.23 12.49 -3.76
CA ASN A 102 -1.67 13.82 -4.07
C ASN A 102 -0.28 14.00 -3.43
N VAL A 103 0.46 12.92 -3.28
CA VAL A 103 1.86 12.92 -2.84
C VAL A 103 2.71 12.26 -3.91
N ASP A 104 3.98 12.64 -3.98
CA ASP A 104 4.94 11.97 -4.84
C ASP A 104 5.46 10.67 -4.20
N ALA A 105 6.39 10.01 -4.88
CA ALA A 105 7.01 8.78 -4.39
C ALA A 105 7.81 8.93 -3.09
N TYR A 106 8.11 10.15 -2.68
CA TYR A 106 8.82 10.48 -1.43
C TYR A 106 7.84 10.92 -0.33
N ASP A 107 6.54 10.70 -0.52
CA ASP A 107 5.46 11.19 0.34
C ASP A 107 5.46 12.73 0.49
N GLU A 108 6.01 13.46 -0.49
CA GLU A 108 6.01 14.93 -0.50
C GLU A 108 4.81 15.48 -1.28
N VAL A 109 4.26 16.59 -0.76
CA VAL A 109 3.21 17.35 -1.47
C VAL A 109 3.87 18.26 -2.50
N PRO A 110 3.35 18.38 -3.74
CA PRO A 110 3.88 19.31 -4.73
C PRO A 110 3.77 20.77 -4.28
N ASN A 111 4.70 21.62 -4.73
CA ASN A 111 4.58 23.07 -4.53
C ASN A 111 3.33 23.59 -5.27
N SER A 112 2.68 24.59 -4.69
CA SER A 112 1.47 25.24 -5.22
C SER A 112 1.52 26.77 -5.03
N SER A 113 0.46 27.46 -5.44
CA SER A 113 0.32 28.91 -5.28
C SER A 113 0.24 29.38 -3.82
N TRP A 114 -0.06 28.47 -2.88
CA TRP A 114 -0.26 28.75 -1.46
C TRP A 114 0.60 27.87 -0.53
N PHE A 115 1.36 26.92 -1.09
CA PHE A 115 2.21 26.01 -0.34
C PHE A 115 3.57 25.83 -1.02
N THR A 116 4.63 25.85 -0.22
CA THR A 116 5.99 25.56 -0.69
C THR A 116 6.67 24.67 0.35
N ASN A 117 7.24 23.55 -0.10
CA ASN A 117 7.99 22.66 0.76
C ASN A 117 9.20 23.37 1.37
N ARG A 118 9.43 23.12 2.66
CA ARG A 118 10.55 23.70 3.41
C ARG A 118 11.86 22.93 3.22
N GLY A 119 11.77 21.66 2.84
CA GLY A 119 12.91 20.80 2.52
C GLY A 119 13.34 20.95 1.07
N GLU A 120 14.61 20.63 0.81
CA GLU A 120 15.10 20.44 -0.56
C GLU A 120 14.57 19.12 -1.10
N ARG A 121 14.05 19.12 -2.34
CA ARG A 121 13.60 17.89 -3.01
C ARG A 121 14.78 16.93 -3.17
N LEU A 122 14.63 15.71 -2.66
CA LEU A 122 15.63 14.67 -2.84
C LEU A 122 15.71 14.20 -4.29
N THR A 123 16.91 14.22 -4.86
CA THR A 123 17.19 13.51 -6.11
C THR A 123 17.23 12.00 -5.85
N LEU A 124 16.97 11.19 -6.88
CA LEU A 124 17.07 9.73 -6.78
C LEU A 124 18.44 9.29 -6.25
N ALA A 125 19.52 9.96 -6.66
CA ALA A 125 20.87 9.65 -6.21
C ALA A 125 21.06 9.96 -4.71
N GLN A 126 20.45 11.03 -4.19
CA GLN A 126 20.45 11.33 -2.74
C GLN A 126 19.57 10.33 -1.98
N ALA A 127 18.41 9.95 -2.52
CA ALA A 127 17.52 8.97 -1.91
C ALA A 127 18.18 7.58 -1.78
N VAL A 128 18.85 7.11 -2.85
CA VAL A 128 19.59 5.83 -2.85
C VAL A 128 20.79 5.85 -1.90
N ARG A 129 21.45 7.00 -1.76
CA ARG A 129 22.57 7.16 -0.83
C ARG A 129 22.15 6.93 0.62
N GLY A 130 20.93 7.32 0.97
CA GLY A 130 20.37 7.18 2.31
C GLY A 130 20.79 8.28 3.30
N PRO A 131 20.11 8.35 4.46
CA PRO A 131 20.42 9.33 5.51
C PRO A 131 21.81 9.09 6.13
N ASP A 132 22.35 10.12 6.79
CA ASP A 132 23.59 10.08 7.60
C ASP A 132 24.89 9.73 6.84
N THR A 133 24.90 9.95 5.53
CA THR A 133 26.09 9.71 4.67
C THR A 133 26.90 10.98 4.39
N VAL A 134 26.44 12.13 4.87
CA VAL A 134 27.06 13.46 4.74
C VAL A 134 27.01 14.18 6.08
N ASP A 135 27.70 15.32 6.20
CA ASP A 135 27.84 16.12 7.44
C ASP A 135 26.53 16.70 8.02
N GLY A 136 25.37 16.30 7.47
CA GLY A 136 24.05 16.75 7.89
C GLY A 136 23.67 18.12 7.32
N PRO A 137 22.51 18.66 7.74
CA PRO A 137 22.08 20.00 7.37
C PRO A 137 23.00 21.07 7.99
N ASP A 138 23.21 22.17 7.27
CA ASP A 138 24.04 23.28 7.72
C ASP A 138 23.56 23.84 9.07
N SER A 139 24.34 23.60 10.12
CA SER A 139 24.06 24.05 11.48
C SER A 139 24.58 25.45 11.79
N THR A 140 25.16 26.16 10.81
CA THR A 140 25.74 27.50 11.00
C THR A 140 24.68 28.60 11.02
N GLN A 141 23.49 28.33 10.49
CA GLN A 141 22.35 29.26 10.50
C GLN A 141 21.38 28.94 11.65
N PRO A 142 20.69 29.95 12.22
CA PRO A 142 19.64 29.71 13.20
C PRO A 142 18.49 28.91 12.59
N TRP A 143 17.93 27.99 13.36
CA TRP A 143 16.70 27.28 13.00
C TRP A 143 15.58 28.28 12.69
N ARG A 144 14.98 28.16 11.51
CA ARG A 144 13.84 28.97 11.04
C ARG A 144 12.61 28.11 10.84
#